data_AF-A0A0F9CYP6-F1
#
_entry.id   AF-A0A0F9CYP6-F1
#
_cell.length_a   1.000
_cell.length_b   1.000
_cell.length_c   1.000
_cell.angle_alpha   90.00
_cell.angle_beta   90.00
_cell.angle_gamma   90.00
#
_symmetry.space_group_name_H-M   'P 1'
#
loop_
_entity.id
_entity.type
_entity.pdbx_description
1 polymer ?
#
loop_
_entity_poly.entity_id
_entity_poly.type
_entity_poly.pdbx_seq_one_letter_code
_entity_poly.pdbx_strand_id
1 'polypeptide(L)'
;MHNYREFSRKNIVLIIIFCLIFGCSRKTDNHYNELGVNYLNNGQYDYAINVLKKAIKLNPSNAEVHFNLGRAYNRKGMDEKAKAEFSISSRIDPETFDECVIKYK
;
A
#
# COMPACT_ATOMS: atom_id res chain seq x y z
N MET A 1 37.03 -36.23 2.12
CA MET A 1 36.05 -35.45 2.91
C MET A 1 35.36 -34.45 1.99
N HIS A 2 34.29 -34.92 1.36
CA HIS A 2 33.37 -34.06 0.64
C HIS A 2 32.63 -33.18 1.66
N ASN A 3 32.23 -32.00 1.19
CA ASN A 3 31.03 -31.28 1.62
C ASN A 3 31.17 -29.95 2.39
N TYR A 4 32.18 -29.13 2.06
CA TYR A 4 32.12 -27.68 2.34
C TYR A 4 31.52 -26.84 1.18
N ARG A 5 31.25 -27.44 0.00
CA ARG A 5 30.64 -26.74 -1.14
C ARG A 5 29.11 -26.68 -1.12
N GLU A 6 28.40 -27.55 -0.40
CA GLU A 6 26.93 -27.47 -0.29
C GLU A 6 26.42 -26.51 0.79
N PHE A 7 27.22 -26.24 1.83
CA PHE A 7 26.80 -25.39 2.96
C PHE A 7 26.62 -23.92 2.54
N SER A 8 27.32 -23.46 1.50
CA SER A 8 27.23 -22.06 1.04
C SER A 8 26.00 -21.77 0.18
N ARG A 9 25.57 -22.69 -0.71
CA ARG A 9 24.43 -22.44 -1.63
C ARG A 9 23.09 -22.41 -0.90
N LYS A 10 22.84 -23.35 0.00
CA LYS A 10 21.55 -23.46 0.72
C LYS A 10 21.34 -22.27 1.67
N ASN A 11 22.39 -21.79 2.32
CA ASN A 11 22.34 -20.65 3.24
C ASN A 11 22.26 -19.29 2.52
N ILE A 12 22.92 -19.12 1.37
CA ILE A 12 22.75 -17.92 0.54
C ILE A 12 21.33 -17.84 -0.01
N VAL A 13 20.76 -18.96 -0.48
CA VAL A 13 19.37 -19.02 -0.94
C VAL A 13 18.39 -18.72 0.21
N LEU A 14 18.68 -19.19 1.44
CA LEU A 14 17.88 -18.88 2.63
C LEU A 14 17.91 -17.39 2.99
N ILE A 15 19.08 -16.73 2.88
CA ILE A 15 19.23 -15.28 3.11
C ILE A 15 18.56 -14.46 2.00
N ILE A 16 18.62 -14.90 0.73
CA ILE A 16 17.92 -14.25 -0.38
C ILE A 16 16.40 -14.40 -0.20
N ILE A 17 15.92 -15.58 0.19
CA ILE A 17 14.50 -15.80 0.50
C ILE A 17 14.08 -14.96 1.71
N PHE A 18 14.90 -14.89 2.77
CA PHE A 18 14.66 -14.04 3.92
C PHE A 18 14.67 -12.54 3.56
N CYS A 19 15.56 -12.10 2.66
CA CYS A 19 15.56 -10.74 2.11
C CYS A 19 14.38 -10.47 1.17
N LEU A 20 13.82 -11.46 0.48
CA LEU A 20 12.60 -11.29 -0.31
C LEU A 20 11.34 -11.27 0.57
N ILE A 21 11.37 -11.93 1.73
CA ILE A 21 10.28 -11.94 2.72
C ILE A 21 10.33 -10.70 3.64
N PHE A 22 11.52 -10.21 4.02
CA PHE A 22 11.71 -9.06 4.92
C PHE A 22 12.17 -7.76 4.23
N GLY A 23 12.58 -7.81 2.97
CA GLY A 23 13.19 -6.70 2.24
C GLY A 23 12.35 -6.25 1.06
N CYS A 24 11.23 -5.60 1.34
CA CYS A 24 10.70 -4.59 0.43
C CYS A 24 10.55 -3.29 1.23
N SER A 25 11.17 -2.22 0.74
CA SER A 25 11.33 -0.94 1.45
C SER A 25 9.98 -0.30 1.79
N ARG A 26 9.45 -0.63 2.98
CA ARG A 26 8.18 -0.16 3.57
C ARG A 26 8.14 1.33 3.94
N LYS A 27 9.19 2.09 3.63
CA LYS A 27 9.40 3.45 4.18
C LYS A 27 9.04 4.56 3.20
N THR A 28 9.00 4.30 1.89
CA THR A 28 8.73 5.33 0.86
C THR A 28 7.26 5.41 0.45
N ASP A 29 6.51 4.32 0.55
CA ASP A 29 5.06 4.31 0.28
C ASP A 29 4.28 5.11 1.33
N ASN A 30 4.70 5.05 2.60
CA ASN A 30 4.02 5.75 3.69
C ASN A 30 4.03 7.28 3.54
N HIS A 31 5.14 7.87 3.04
CA HIS A 31 5.24 9.32 2.87
C HIS A 31 4.19 9.88 1.89
N TYR A 32 4.01 9.22 0.75
CA TYR A 32 2.99 9.65 -0.22
C TYR A 32 1.58 9.40 0.31
N ASN A 33 1.35 8.34 1.10
CA ASN A 33 0.07 8.12 1.77
C ASN A 33 -0.26 9.29 2.72
N GLU A 34 0.66 9.62 3.64
CA GLU A 34 0.52 10.71 4.61
C GLU A 34 0.28 12.06 3.92
N LEU A 35 1.04 12.36 2.85
CA LEU A 35 0.84 13.57 2.05
C LEU A 35 -0.54 13.59 1.37
N GLY A 36 -0.98 12.45 0.84
CA GLY A 36 -2.32 12.30 0.25
C GLY A 36 -3.44 12.53 1.26
N VAL A 37 -3.28 12.02 2.49
CA VAL A 37 -4.19 12.24 3.62
C VAL A 37 -4.22 13.72 4.03
N ASN A 38 -3.08 14.39 4.05
CA ASN A 38 -3.03 15.83 4.33
C ASN A 38 -3.82 16.62 3.28
N TYR A 39 -3.62 16.33 1.98
CA TYR A 39 -4.40 16.95 0.91
C TYR A 39 -5.90 16.66 1.02
N LEU A 40 -6.28 15.44 1.41
CA LEU A 40 -7.67 15.06 1.69
C LEU A 40 -8.31 15.93 2.78
N ASN A 41 -7.60 16.08 3.89
CA ASN A 41 -8.07 16.86 5.04
C ASN A 41 -8.20 18.35 4.71
N ASN A 42 -7.35 18.86 3.80
CA ASN A 42 -7.40 20.25 3.34
C ASN A 42 -8.40 20.50 2.19
N GLY A 43 -9.20 19.49 1.80
CA GLY A 43 -10.16 19.62 0.69
C GLY A 43 -9.53 19.63 -0.70
N GLN A 44 -8.23 19.39 -0.81
CA GLN A 44 -7.45 19.45 -2.04
C GLN A 44 -7.47 18.10 -2.78
N TYR A 45 -8.66 17.66 -3.17
CA TYR A 45 -8.89 16.28 -3.64
C TYR A 45 -8.12 15.91 -4.90
N ASP A 46 -7.92 16.84 -5.84
CA ASP A 46 -7.11 16.61 -7.03
C ASP A 46 -5.64 16.28 -6.72
N TYR A 47 -5.05 17.03 -5.79
CA TYR A 47 -3.70 16.78 -5.32
C TYR A 47 -3.61 15.46 -4.56
N ALA A 48 -4.60 15.16 -3.71
CA ALA A 48 -4.69 13.88 -3.01
C ALA A 48 -4.70 12.70 -3.99
N ILE A 49 -5.56 12.74 -5.02
CA ILE A 49 -5.66 11.70 -6.06
C ILE A 49 -4.31 11.49 -6.75
N ASN A 50 -3.64 12.57 -7.16
CA ASN A 50 -2.37 12.47 -7.87
C ASN A 50 -1.27 11.85 -6.99
N VAL A 51 -1.19 12.27 -5.73
CA VAL A 51 -0.19 11.79 -4.77
C VAL A 51 -0.46 10.32 -4.39
N LEU A 52 -1.70 9.96 -4.09
CA LEU A 52 -2.07 8.59 -3.73
C LEU A 52 -1.86 7.63 -4.90
N LYS A 53 -2.06 8.07 -6.15
CA LYS A 53 -1.66 7.27 -7.33
C LYS A 53 -0.16 7.00 -7.39
N LYS A 54 0.69 7.92 -6.92
CA LYS A 54 2.13 7.67 -6.80
C LYS A 54 2.42 6.66 -5.70
N ALA A 55 1.71 6.74 -4.56
CA ALA A 55 1.82 5.75 -3.49
C ALA A 55 1.46 4.33 -4.00
N ILE A 56 0.37 4.18 -4.76
CA ILE A 56 -0.02 2.90 -5.38
C ILE A 56 1.06 2.38 -6.34
N LYS A 57 1.69 3.26 -7.14
CA LYS A 57 2.77 2.83 -8.05
C LYS A 57 3.98 2.27 -7.30
N LEU A 58 4.24 2.75 -6.08
CA LEU A 58 5.34 2.29 -5.24
C LEU A 58 4.98 1.01 -4.49
N ASN A 59 3.76 0.93 -3.97
CA ASN A 59 3.23 -0.25 -3.29
C ASN A 59 1.78 -0.52 -3.72
N PRO A 60 1.57 -1.32 -4.78
CA PRO A 60 0.23 -1.66 -5.26
C PRO A 60 -0.56 -2.55 -4.31
N SER A 61 0.08 -3.10 -3.28
CA SER A 61 -0.54 -3.99 -2.28
C SER A 61 -0.79 -3.28 -0.95
N ASN A 62 -0.78 -1.94 -0.93
CA ASN A 62 -1.10 -1.17 0.27
C ASN A 62 -2.61 -0.88 0.32
N ALA A 63 -3.34 -1.64 1.16
CA ALA A 63 -4.79 -1.49 1.33
C ALA A 63 -5.18 -0.07 1.78
N GLU A 64 -4.46 0.52 2.74
CA GLU A 64 -4.77 1.85 3.27
C GLU A 64 -4.70 2.94 2.17
N VAL A 65 -3.72 2.85 1.27
CA VAL A 65 -3.57 3.79 0.16
C VAL A 65 -4.75 3.68 -0.81
N HIS A 66 -5.20 2.46 -1.14
CA HIS A 66 -6.40 2.26 -1.96
C HIS A 66 -7.64 2.83 -1.28
N PHE A 67 -7.80 2.63 0.03
CA PHE A 67 -8.88 3.23 0.80
C PHE A 67 -8.86 4.76 0.77
N ASN A 68 -7.68 5.37 0.99
CA ASN A 68 -7.53 6.82 0.96
C ASN A 68 -7.79 7.38 -0.46
N LEU A 69 -7.40 6.67 -1.52
CA LEU A 69 -7.73 7.07 -2.88
C LEU A 69 -9.24 6.98 -3.15
N GLY A 70 -9.90 5.95 -2.62
CA GLY A 70 -11.36 5.83 -2.63
C GLY A 70 -12.04 7.01 -1.96
N ARG A 71 -11.56 7.43 -0.78
CA ARG A 71 -12.03 8.64 -0.09
C ARG A 71 -11.85 9.90 -0.94
N ALA A 72 -10.69 10.04 -1.60
CA ALA A 72 -10.40 11.21 -2.43
C ALA A 72 -11.33 11.29 -3.65
N TYR A 73 -11.61 10.15 -4.30
CA TYR A 73 -12.59 10.10 -5.38
C TYR A 73 -14.01 10.37 -4.91
N ASN A 74 -14.44 9.81 -3.78
CA ASN A 74 -15.78 10.04 -3.24
C ASN A 74 -15.99 11.52 -2.88
N ARG A 75 -15.00 12.17 -2.23
CA ARG A 75 -15.05 13.61 -1.94
C ARG A 75 -15.08 14.49 -3.18
N LYS A 76 -14.55 14.00 -4.30
CA LYS A 76 -14.63 14.66 -5.61
C LYS A 76 -15.92 14.34 -6.39
N GLY A 77 -16.82 13.50 -5.87
CA GLY A 77 -18.05 13.07 -6.55
C GLY A 77 -17.82 12.01 -7.64
N MET A 78 -16.68 11.30 -7.61
CA MET A 78 -16.35 10.23 -8.55
C MET A 78 -16.66 8.85 -7.95
N ASP A 79 -17.94 8.60 -7.66
CA ASP A 79 -18.37 7.46 -6.84
C ASP A 79 -18.00 6.09 -7.42
N GLU A 80 -18.07 5.90 -8.74
CA GLU A 80 -17.69 4.63 -9.37
C GLU A 80 -16.20 4.32 -9.20
N LYS A 81 -15.35 5.36 -9.28
CA LYS A 81 -13.91 5.19 -9.00
C LYS A 81 -13.67 4.94 -7.52
N ALA A 82 -14.43 5.59 -6.64
CA ALA A 82 -14.33 5.37 -5.21
C ALA A 82 -14.66 3.91 -4.83
N LYS A 83 -15.79 3.39 -5.32
CA LYS A 83 -16.21 2.00 -5.10
C LYS A 83 -15.15 1.01 -5.59
N ALA A 84 -14.55 1.27 -6.76
CA ALA A 84 -13.51 0.40 -7.31
C ALA A 84 -12.29 0.34 -6.38
N GLU A 85 -11.80 1.48 -5.89
CA GLU A 85 -10.64 1.53 -5.00
C GLU A 85 -10.94 0.93 -3.62
N PHE A 86 -12.14 1.15 -3.07
CA PHE A 86 -12.58 0.49 -1.83
C PHE A 86 -12.66 -1.02 -1.98
N SER A 87 -13.17 -1.51 -3.11
CA SER A 87 -13.19 -2.95 -3.41
C SER A 87 -11.77 -3.54 -3.50
N ILE A 88 -10.83 -2.81 -4.09
CA ILE A 88 -9.43 -3.23 -4.12
C ILE A 88 -8.85 -3.29 -2.71
N SER A 89 -9.05 -2.24 -1.89
CA SER A 89 -8.60 -2.22 -0.49
C SER A 89 -9.11 -3.43 0.29
N SER A 90 -10.43 -3.69 0.23
CA SER A 90 -11.06 -4.83 0.91
C SER A 90 -10.53 -6.18 0.42
N ARG A 91 -10.18 -6.30 -0.86
CA ARG A 91 -9.59 -7.54 -1.41
C ARG A 91 -8.13 -7.74 -1.00
N ILE A 92 -7.35 -6.66 -0.86
CA ILE A 92 -5.94 -6.73 -0.45
C ILE A 92 -5.87 -7.14 1.01
N ASP A 93 -6.58 -6.42 1.87
CA ASP A 93 -6.62 -6.67 3.30
C ASP A 93 -7.98 -6.24 3.87
N PRO A 94 -8.90 -7.19 4.11
CA PRO A 94 -10.20 -6.92 4.71
C PRO A 94 -10.11 -6.30 6.11
N GLU A 95 -9.13 -6.70 6.93
CA GLU A 95 -8.99 -6.21 8.30
C GLU A 95 -8.57 -4.73 8.31
N THR A 96 -7.55 -4.38 7.50
CA THR A 96 -7.15 -2.98 7.31
C THR A 96 -8.29 -2.15 6.71
N PHE A 97 -9.07 -2.71 5.77
CA PHE A 97 -10.24 -2.02 5.22
C PHE A 97 -11.29 -1.73 6.31
N ASP A 98 -11.65 -2.72 7.12
CA ASP A 98 -12.62 -2.57 8.19
C ASP A 98 -12.15 -1.56 9.25
N GLU A 99 -10.88 -1.59 9.63
CA GLU A 99 -10.27 -0.58 10.51
C GLU A 99 -10.41 0.83 9.92
N CYS A 100 -10.09 0.99 8.63
CA CYS A 100 -10.22 2.26 7.93
C CYS A 100 -11.68 2.72 7.86
N VAL A 101 -12.63 1.83 7.58
CA VAL A 101 -14.05 2.16 7.59
C VAL A 101 -14.47 2.66 8.97
N ILE A 102 -14.07 1.99 10.05
CA ILE A 102 -14.39 2.41 11.43
C ILE A 102 -13.78 3.78 11.74
N LYS A 103 -12.51 4.00 11.37
CA LYS A 103 -11.76 5.23 11.67
C LYS A 103 -12.35 6.48 11.00
N TYR A 104 -12.98 6.34 9.84
CA TYR A 104 -13.45 7.46 9.02
C TYR A 104 -14.98 7.47 8.79
N LYS A 105 -15.72 6.68 9.56
CA LYS A 105 -17.19 6.71 9.65
C LYS A 105 -17.65 7.87 10.53
#